data_AF-A0A8J7TZR7-F1
#
_entry.id   AF-A0A8J7TZR7-F1
#
_cell.length_a   1.000
_cell.length_b   1.000
_cell.length_c   1.000
_cell.angle_alpha   90.00
_cell.angle_beta   90.00
_cell.angle_gamma   90.00
#
_symmetry.space_group_name_H-M   'P 1'
#
loop_
_entity.id
_entity.type
_entity.pdbx_description
1 polymer ?
#
loop_
_entity_poly.entity_id
_entity_poly.type
_entity_poly.pdbx_seq_one_letter_code
_entity_poly.pdbx_strand_id
1 'polypeptide(L)'
;MGMFDPVKGFGVTLSTMFKHVVTEQYPEDYRPTAARYHGRHQLNRHPDGLEKCVGCELCAWACPADAIFVEGGNNTEEERYSPGERYGADYQINYLRCIGCGLCVEACPTRSLTMTNFYELADDDRQNL
;
A
#
# COMPACT_ATOMS: atom_id res chain seq x y z
N MET A 1 46.74 -17.03 -2.53
CA MET A 1 46.38 -16.27 -1.32
C MET A 1 47.67 -15.79 -0.69
N GLY A 2 47.91 -14.48 -0.71
CA GLY A 2 49.15 -13.88 -0.20
C GLY A 2 49.09 -13.72 1.31
N MET A 3 50.24 -13.90 1.97
CA MET A 3 50.39 -13.81 3.43
C MET A 3 49.88 -12.48 4.06
N PHE A 4 49.77 -11.41 3.27
CA PHE A 4 49.34 -10.07 3.71
C PHE A 4 47.89 -9.71 3.37
N ASP A 5 47.13 -10.62 2.75
CA ASP A 5 45.72 -10.37 2.41
C ASP A 5 44.83 -10.06 3.64
N PRO A 6 45.04 -10.66 4.84
CA PRO A 6 44.27 -10.29 6.03
C PRO A 6 44.48 -8.84 6.47
N VAL A 7 45.70 -8.30 6.34
CA VAL A 7 46.05 -6.93 6.73
C VAL A 7 45.32 -5.91 5.86
N LYS A 8 45.17 -6.19 4.57
CA LYS A 8 44.37 -5.34 3.66
C LYS A 8 42.91 -5.26 4.09
N GLY A 9 42.33 -6.37 4.54
CA GLY A 9 40.96 -6.41 5.07
C GLY A 9 40.79 -5.53 6.31
N PHE A 10 41.69 -5.64 7.29
CA PHE A 10 41.68 -4.77 8.47
C PHE A 10 41.88 -3.29 8.13
N GLY A 11 42.70 -2.98 7.11
CA GLY A 11 42.86 -1.62 6.61
C GLY A 11 41.56 -1.01 6.08
N VAL A 12 40.74 -1.78 5.34
CA VAL A 12 39.42 -1.33 4.87
C VAL A 12 38.47 -1.07 6.04
N THR A 13 38.42 -1.97 7.02
CA THR A 13 37.58 -1.80 8.22
C THR A 13 37.97 -0.56 9.01
N LEU A 14 39.27 -0.37 9.27
CA LEU A 14 39.78 0.81 9.99
C LEU A 14 39.46 2.10 9.22
N SER A 15 39.61 2.10 7.89
CA SER A 15 39.26 3.27 7.07
C SER A 15 37.77 3.59 7.07
N THR A 16 36.91 2.56 7.19
CA THR A 16 35.44 2.73 7.20
C THR A 16 34.95 3.23 8.56
N MET A 17 35.60 2.86 9.66
CA MET A 17 35.26 3.28 11.02
C MET A 17 35.23 4.82 11.21
N PHE A 18 36.07 5.54 10.45
CA PHE A 18 36.15 7.00 10.51
C PHE A 18 35.28 7.71 9.46
N LYS A 19 34.55 6.99 8.61
CA LYS A 19 33.63 7.59 7.63
C LYS A 19 32.29 7.90 8.29
N HIS A 20 31.58 8.90 7.76
CA HIS A 20 30.20 9.17 8.14
C HIS A 20 29.34 7.92 7.89
N VAL A 21 28.52 7.55 8.88
CA VAL A 21 27.61 6.40 8.78
C VAL A 21 26.47 6.77 7.84
N VAL A 22 26.27 6.01 6.77
CA VAL A 22 25.11 6.18 5.89
C VAL A 22 23.91 5.50 6.55
N THR A 23 23.16 6.26 7.34
CA THR A 23 21.98 5.80 8.08
C THR A 23 20.90 6.87 8.07
N GLU A 24 19.66 6.47 8.35
CA GLU A 24 18.51 7.32 8.63
C GLU A 24 18.06 7.04 10.06
N GLN A 25 17.64 8.06 10.81
CA GLN A 25 17.16 7.93 12.19
C GLN A 25 15.63 8.03 12.21
N TYR A 26 14.97 6.92 11.89
CA TYR A 26 13.51 6.84 11.98
C TYR A 26 13.06 6.75 13.46
N PRO A 27 12.02 7.48 13.89
CA PRO A 27 11.03 8.23 13.09
C PRO A 27 11.33 9.72 12.83
N GLU A 28 12.41 10.29 13.39
CA GLU A 28 12.69 11.72 13.31
C GLU A 28 13.12 12.17 11.90
N ASP A 29 13.87 11.34 11.19
CA ASP A 29 14.34 11.57 9.83
C ASP A 29 13.93 10.37 8.95
N TYR A 30 13.02 10.60 8.01
CA TYR A 30 12.51 9.59 7.09
C TYR A 30 12.75 10.02 5.65
N ARG A 31 13.15 9.06 4.79
CA ARG A 31 13.15 9.29 3.35
C ARG A 31 11.76 9.18 2.76
N PRO A 32 11.39 10.10 1.85
CA PRO A 32 10.14 9.95 1.11
C PRO A 32 10.19 8.68 0.27
N THR A 33 9.11 7.91 0.32
CA THR A 33 8.94 6.73 -0.53
C THR A 33 8.83 7.14 -2.01
N ALA A 34 9.17 6.22 -2.91
CA ALA A 34 9.10 6.47 -4.35
C ALA A 34 7.68 6.84 -4.81
N ALA A 35 7.54 7.63 -5.88
CA ALA A 35 6.24 8.13 -6.34
C ALA A 35 5.21 7.04 -6.73
N ARG A 36 5.65 5.80 -6.98
CA ARG A 36 4.79 4.64 -7.29
C ARG A 36 4.94 3.53 -6.25
N TYR A 37 5.17 3.90 -5.00
CA TYR A 37 5.26 2.94 -3.91
C TYR A 37 3.90 2.25 -3.66
N HIS A 38 3.96 0.98 -3.28
CA HIS A 38 2.78 0.17 -3.00
C HIS A 38 2.53 0.13 -1.48
N GLY A 39 1.93 1.19 -0.93
CA GLY A 39 1.56 1.28 0.49
C GLY A 39 0.06 1.06 0.75
N ARG A 40 -0.48 1.74 1.76
CA ARG A 40 -1.90 1.60 2.18
C ARG A 40 -2.85 1.90 1.04
N HIS A 41 -3.89 1.08 0.91
CA HIS A 41 -4.95 1.29 -0.08
C HIS A 41 -5.82 2.49 0.31
N GLN A 42 -6.28 3.24 -0.69
CA GLN A 42 -7.19 4.37 -0.51
C GLN A 42 -8.29 4.31 -1.58
N LEU A 43 -9.54 4.43 -1.12
CA LEU A 43 -10.69 4.64 -1.98
C LEU A 43 -10.85 6.14 -2.26
N ASN A 44 -10.83 6.48 -3.54
CA ASN A 44 -10.89 7.85 -4.01
C ASN A 44 -12.32 8.27 -4.33
N ARG A 45 -12.54 9.58 -4.20
CA ARG A 45 -13.77 10.27 -4.60
C ARG A 45 -13.53 11.11 -5.86
N HIS A 46 -14.60 11.38 -6.57
CA HIS A 46 -14.67 12.38 -7.64
C HIS A 46 -14.62 13.80 -7.04
N PRO A 47 -14.33 14.84 -7.84
CA PRO A 47 -14.30 16.22 -7.36
C PRO A 47 -15.64 16.74 -6.82
N ASP A 48 -16.74 16.12 -7.21
CA ASP A 48 -18.10 16.39 -6.72
C ASP A 48 -18.41 15.71 -5.37
N GLY A 49 -17.49 14.89 -4.84
CA GLY A 49 -17.62 14.17 -3.57
C GLY A 49 -18.15 12.74 -3.69
N LEU A 50 -18.66 12.34 -4.86
CA LEU A 50 -19.15 10.98 -5.09
C LEU A 50 -18.00 9.97 -5.07
N GLU A 51 -18.24 8.78 -4.55
CA GLU A 51 -17.30 7.68 -4.56
C GLU A 51 -17.08 7.18 -5.98
N LYS A 52 -15.82 6.90 -6.33
CA LYS A 52 -15.50 6.26 -7.62
C LYS A 52 -15.83 4.78 -7.63
N CYS A 53 -15.96 4.15 -6.46
CA CYS A 53 -16.22 2.72 -6.35
C CYS A 53 -17.67 2.42 -6.70
N VAL A 54 -17.89 1.48 -7.62
CA VAL A 54 -19.23 1.05 -8.06
C VAL A 54 -19.60 -0.35 -7.57
N GLY A 55 -18.80 -0.93 -6.66
CA GLY A 55 -19.07 -2.27 -6.11
C GLY A 55 -19.09 -3.38 -7.17
N CYS A 56 -18.18 -3.33 -8.16
CA CYS A 56 -18.10 -4.33 -9.25
C CYS A 56 -17.29 -5.60 -8.90
N GLU A 57 -16.69 -5.65 -7.70
CA GLU A 57 -15.99 -6.83 -7.15
C GLU A 57 -14.74 -7.31 -7.94
N LEU A 58 -14.39 -6.65 -9.05
CA LEU A 58 -13.22 -7.01 -9.88
C LEU A 58 -11.89 -7.00 -9.12
N CYS A 59 -11.73 -6.08 -8.15
CA CYS A 59 -10.53 -6.02 -7.33
C CYS A 59 -10.38 -7.22 -6.38
N ALA A 60 -11.50 -7.76 -5.87
CA ALA A 60 -11.51 -8.98 -5.08
C ALA A 60 -11.20 -10.19 -5.97
N TRP A 61 -11.82 -10.27 -7.14
CA TRP A 61 -11.56 -11.33 -8.12
C TRP A 61 -10.10 -11.37 -8.60
N ALA A 62 -9.49 -10.20 -8.80
CA ALA A 62 -8.10 -10.08 -9.21
C ALA A 62 -7.10 -10.32 -8.06
N CYS A 63 -7.56 -10.43 -6.81
CA CYS A 63 -6.67 -10.54 -5.65
C CYS A 63 -6.07 -11.96 -5.55
N PRO A 64 -4.74 -12.13 -5.71
CA PRO A 64 -4.12 -13.46 -5.62
C PRO A 64 -4.11 -14.02 -4.19
N ALA A 65 -4.32 -13.17 -3.19
CA ALA A 65 -4.28 -13.54 -1.77
C ALA A 65 -5.68 -13.62 -1.13
N ASP A 66 -6.75 -13.41 -1.90
CA ASP A 66 -8.14 -13.38 -1.42
C ASP A 66 -8.29 -12.55 -0.13
N ALA A 67 -7.83 -11.30 -0.22
CA ALA A 67 -7.71 -10.36 0.90
C ALA A 67 -8.78 -9.26 0.89
N ILE A 68 -9.63 -9.19 -0.13
CA ILE A 68 -10.59 -8.10 -0.31
C ILE A 68 -12.01 -8.68 -0.30
N PHE A 69 -12.86 -8.15 0.57
CA PHE A 69 -14.30 -8.41 0.57
C PHE A 69 -15.03 -7.18 0.04
N VAL A 70 -15.99 -7.38 -0.85
CA VAL A 70 -16.80 -6.32 -1.45
C VAL A 70 -18.25 -6.78 -1.52
N GLU A 71 -19.15 -5.97 -0.97
CA GLU A 71 -20.59 -6.11 -1.16
C GLU A 71 -21.11 -4.86 -1.88
N GLY A 72 -21.76 -5.05 -3.04
CA GLY A 72 -22.33 -3.94 -3.81
C GLY A 72 -23.76 -3.59 -3.39
N GLY A 73 -24.01 -2.31 -3.10
CA GLY A 73 -25.36 -1.75 -2.89
C GLY A 73 -25.90 -1.06 -4.14
N ASN A 74 -27.20 -0.76 -4.15
CA ASN A 74 -27.84 0.01 -5.23
C ASN A 74 -28.11 1.44 -4.78
N ASN A 75 -27.76 2.42 -5.63
CA ASN A 75 -28.14 3.82 -5.40
C ASN A 75 -29.65 4.02 -5.61
N THR A 76 -30.23 4.97 -4.88
CA THR A 76 -31.61 5.42 -5.07
C THR A 76 -31.63 6.88 -5.58
N GLU A 77 -32.83 7.44 -5.78
CA GLU A 77 -32.96 8.87 -6.11
C GLU A 77 -32.63 9.75 -4.90
N GLU A 78 -32.91 9.26 -3.68
CA GLU A 78 -32.68 9.96 -2.42
C GLU A 78 -31.24 9.79 -1.89
N GLU A 79 -30.64 8.62 -2.09
CA GLU A 79 -29.33 8.25 -1.55
C GLU A 79 -28.40 7.77 -2.67
N ARG A 80 -27.46 8.64 -3.06
CA ARG A 80 -26.48 8.37 -4.12
C ARG A 80 -25.05 8.54 -3.62
N TYR A 81 -24.31 7.43 -3.62
CA TYR A 81 -22.92 7.39 -3.16
C TYR A 81 -21.91 7.36 -4.32
N SER A 82 -22.29 6.81 -5.47
CA SER A 82 -21.47 6.74 -6.68
C SER A 82 -22.21 7.33 -7.89
N PRO A 83 -21.53 7.60 -9.03
CA PRO A 83 -22.19 8.10 -10.23
C PRO A 83 -23.17 7.13 -10.90
N GLY A 84 -23.03 5.82 -10.65
CA GLY A 84 -23.78 4.76 -11.33
C GLY A 84 -25.03 4.30 -10.59
N GLU A 85 -25.57 3.15 -10.98
CA GLU A 85 -26.69 2.48 -10.28
C GLU A 85 -26.23 1.71 -9.02
N ARG A 86 -24.92 1.42 -8.89
CA ARG A 86 -24.34 0.63 -7.79
C ARG A 86 -23.17 1.33 -7.12
N TYR A 87 -22.95 1.03 -5.84
CA TYR A 87 -21.82 1.50 -5.03
C TYR A 87 -21.26 0.35 -4.18
N GLY A 88 -20.09 0.53 -3.56
CA GLY A 88 -19.57 -0.44 -2.59
C GLY A 88 -20.19 -0.21 -1.22
N ALA A 89 -21.16 -1.03 -0.82
CA ALA A 89 -21.85 -0.93 0.46
C ALA A 89 -20.97 -1.39 1.62
N ASP A 90 -20.26 -2.51 1.42
CA ASP A 90 -19.21 -2.97 2.33
C ASP A 90 -17.93 -3.19 1.53
N TYR A 91 -16.82 -2.65 2.01
CA TYR A 91 -15.51 -2.78 1.38
C TYR A 91 -14.44 -2.95 2.44
N GLN A 92 -13.87 -4.15 2.52
CA GLN A 92 -12.88 -4.50 3.52
C GLN A 92 -11.63 -5.06 2.84
N ILE A 93 -10.46 -4.71 3.38
CA ILE A 93 -9.18 -5.29 2.98
C ILE A 93 -8.53 -5.85 4.25
N ASN A 94 -8.18 -7.12 4.23
CA ASN A 94 -7.37 -7.72 5.27
C ASN A 94 -5.88 -7.52 4.98
N TYR A 95 -5.23 -6.62 5.71
CA TYR A 95 -3.82 -6.29 5.58
C TYR A 95 -2.88 -7.42 6.05
N LEU A 96 -3.37 -8.37 6.85
CA LEU A 96 -2.59 -9.57 7.21
C LEU A 96 -2.51 -10.59 6.08
N ARG A 97 -3.44 -10.55 5.11
CA ARG A 97 -3.41 -11.38 3.89
C ARG A 97 -2.84 -10.65 2.69
N CYS A 98 -3.03 -9.33 2.61
CA CYS A 98 -2.61 -8.54 1.47
C CYS A 98 -1.09 -8.63 1.23
N ILE A 99 -0.69 -8.91 -0.02
CA ILE A 99 0.72 -9.03 -0.42
C ILE A 99 1.28 -7.79 -1.15
N GLY A 100 0.52 -6.68 -1.20
CA GLY A 100 0.99 -5.42 -1.80
C GLY A 100 1.27 -5.46 -3.31
N CYS A 101 0.64 -6.39 -4.05
CA CYS A 101 0.95 -6.61 -5.47
C CYS A 101 0.46 -5.50 -6.41
N GLY A 102 -0.62 -4.78 -6.06
CA GLY A 102 -1.21 -3.72 -6.89
C GLY A 102 -2.18 -4.19 -7.99
N LEU A 103 -2.44 -5.49 -8.13
CA LEU A 103 -3.37 -6.01 -9.15
C LEU A 103 -4.80 -5.48 -9.00
N CYS A 104 -5.24 -5.23 -7.76
CA CYS A 104 -6.53 -4.60 -7.46
C CYS A 104 -6.67 -3.18 -8.04
N VAL A 105 -5.57 -2.42 -8.10
CA VAL A 105 -5.53 -1.06 -8.68
C VAL A 105 -5.59 -1.13 -10.21
N GLU A 106 -4.88 -2.08 -10.82
CA GLU A 106 -4.88 -2.28 -12.26
C GLU A 106 -6.22 -2.82 -12.77
N ALA A 107 -6.83 -3.74 -12.03
CA ALA A 107 -8.13 -4.32 -12.37
C ALA A 107 -9.31 -3.34 -12.19
N CYS A 108 -9.13 -2.25 -11.45
CA CYS A 108 -10.21 -1.31 -11.13
C CYS A 108 -10.60 -0.44 -12.35
N PRO A 109 -11.79 -0.63 -12.96
CA PRO A 109 -12.15 0.09 -14.18
C PRO A 109 -12.40 1.58 -13.95
N THR A 110 -12.87 1.95 -12.75
CA THR A 110 -13.18 3.34 -12.38
C THR A 110 -11.99 4.06 -11.72
N ARG A 111 -10.86 3.36 -11.53
CA ARG A 111 -9.69 3.84 -10.77
C ARG A 111 -10.09 4.42 -9.40
N SER A 112 -11.02 3.75 -8.72
CA SER A 112 -11.44 4.10 -7.38
C SER A 112 -10.36 3.79 -6.35
N LEU A 113 -9.69 2.65 -6.51
CA LEU A 113 -8.65 2.20 -5.60
C LEU A 113 -7.27 2.67 -6.07
N THR A 114 -6.50 3.27 -5.16
CA THR A 114 -5.08 3.57 -5.37
C THR A 114 -4.27 3.12 -4.16
N MET A 115 -2.99 2.84 -4.37
CA MET A 115 -2.05 2.65 -3.26
C MET A 115 -1.36 3.98 -2.95
N THR A 116 -1.30 4.30 -1.67
CA THR A 116 -0.64 5.49 -1.14
C THR A 116 0.80 5.17 -0.77
N ASN A 117 1.53 6.21 -0.38
CA ASN A 117 2.90 6.12 0.09
C ASN A 117 3.02 5.80 1.59
N PHE A 118 1.89 5.58 2.27
CA PHE A 118 1.82 5.31 3.71
C PHE A 118 2.13 3.84 4.00
N TYR A 119 3.04 3.58 4.96
CA TYR A 119 3.53 2.23 5.29
C TYR A 119 3.47 1.89 6.79
N GLU A 120 3.12 2.84 7.66
CA GLU A 120 3.07 2.66 9.11
C GLU A 120 1.74 2.01 9.52
N LEU A 121 1.57 0.74 9.16
CA LEU A 121 0.33 -0.05 9.34
C LEU A 121 0.39 -1.02 10.52
N ALA A 122 1.42 -0.94 11.36
CA ALA A 122 1.54 -1.85 12.49
C ALA A 122 0.44 -1.58 13.53
N ASP A 123 -0.24 -2.63 13.96
CA ASP A 123 -1.30 -2.62 14.98
C ASP A 123 -1.11 -3.85 15.89
N ASP A 124 -1.74 -3.83 17.06
CA ASP A 124 -1.64 -4.89 18.08
C ASP A 124 -2.84 -5.85 18.08
N ASP A 125 -3.94 -5.48 17.43
CA ASP A 125 -5.11 -6.34 17.23
C ASP A 125 -5.25 -6.75 15.76
N ARG A 126 -5.48 -8.05 15.55
CA ARG A 126 -5.82 -8.62 14.25
C ARG A 126 -7.07 -8.00 13.64
N GLN A 127 -8.07 -7.62 14.44
CA GLN A 127 -9.33 -7.08 13.90
C GLN A 127 -9.17 -5.68 13.31
N ASN A 128 -8.09 -4.97 13.64
CA ASN A 128 -7.77 -3.67 13.08
C ASN A 128 -7.00 -3.76 11.75
N LEU A 129 -6.66 -4.97 11.28
CA LEU A 129 -5.79 -5.25 10.13
C LEU A 129 -6.42 -6.11 9.02
#